data_AF-A0A848VUQ5-F1
#
_entry.id   AF-A0A848VUQ5-F1
#
_cell.length_a   1.000
_cell.length_b   1.000
_cell.length_c   1.000
_cell.angle_alpha   90.00
_cell.angle_beta   90.00
_cell.angle_gamma   90.00
#
_symmetry.space_group_name_H-M   'P 1'
#
loop_
_entity.id
_entity.type
_entity.pdbx_description
1 polymer ?
#
loop_
_entity_poly.entity_id
_entity_poly.type
_entity_poly.pdbx_seq_one_letter_code
_entity_poly.pdbx_strand_id
1 'polypeptide(L)'
;MAEFLSVEPTDLTVISKNNEGVFPLLEVFQIVDGRTVVGAHGVRNTEGWEMPVWGARYREQIGSKYGDYGSESAVRARVLELVYYIQSIQQQ
;
A
#
# COMPACT_ATOMS: atom_id res chain seq x y z
N MET A 1 11.84 7.23 15.02
CA MET A 1 11.62 7.45 13.57
C MET A 1 12.80 7.00 12.72
N ALA A 2 14.02 7.50 12.95
CA ALA A 2 15.21 7.02 12.23
C ALA A 2 15.37 5.49 12.27
N GLU A 3 15.01 4.85 13.39
CA GLU A 3 15.04 3.39 13.57
C GLU A 3 14.18 2.55 12.61
N PHE A 4 13.08 3.07 12.06
CA PHE A 4 12.23 2.30 11.14
C PHE A 4 12.52 2.59 9.66
N LEU A 5 13.11 3.75 9.37
CA LEU A 5 13.58 4.12 8.02
C LEU A 5 15.04 3.68 7.77
N SER A 6 15.72 3.17 8.81
CA SER A 6 17.00 2.47 8.70
C SER A 6 16.86 0.97 8.44
N VAL A 7 15.63 0.44 8.46
CA VAL A 7 15.35 -0.98 8.26
C VAL A 7 15.01 -1.21 6.80
N GLU A 8 15.70 -2.17 6.18
CA GLU A 8 15.43 -2.58 4.82
C GLU A 8 13.97 -3.06 4.68
N PRO A 9 13.22 -2.62 3.65
CA PRO A 9 11.88 -3.11 3.40
C PRO A 9 11.89 -4.65 3.30
N THR A 10 10.91 -5.29 3.91
CA THR A 10 10.76 -6.75 3.80
C THR A 10 10.56 -7.15 2.33
N ASP A 11 11.18 -8.26 1.93
CA ASP A 11 10.98 -8.85 0.61
C ASP A 11 9.50 -9.20 0.40
N LEU A 12 8.87 -8.48 -0.52
CA LEU A 12 7.45 -8.65 -0.84
C LEU A 12 7.18 -9.98 -1.56
N THR A 13 8.19 -10.68 -2.08
CA THR A 13 8.00 -11.95 -2.81
C THR A 13 7.75 -13.14 -1.88
N VAL A 14 7.97 -12.99 -0.57
CA VAL A 14 7.86 -14.09 0.41
C VAL A 14 6.68 -13.91 1.38
N ILE A 15 5.74 -13.01 1.10
CA ILE A 15 4.57 -12.76 1.97
C ILE A 15 3.76 -14.04 2.15
N SER A 16 3.43 -14.76 1.07
CA SER A 16 2.69 -16.03 1.15
C SER A 16 3.45 -17.06 1.97
N LYS A 17 4.75 -17.21 1.75
CA LYS A 17 5.61 -18.15 2.48
C LYS A 17 5.60 -17.87 3.98
N ASN A 18 5.61 -16.60 4.37
CA ASN A 18 5.58 -16.16 5.76
C ASN A 18 4.16 -16.21 6.37
N ASN A 19 3.12 -16.41 5.56
CA ASN A 19 1.72 -16.51 5.96
C ASN A 19 1.14 -17.89 5.60
N GLU A 20 1.80 -18.96 6.05
CA GLU A 20 1.34 -20.35 5.91
C GLU A 20 1.05 -20.79 4.46
N GLY A 21 1.74 -20.18 3.48
CA GLY A 21 1.55 -20.44 2.06
C GLY A 21 0.37 -19.70 1.42
N VAL A 22 -0.36 -18.87 2.18
CA VAL A 22 -1.54 -18.14 1.72
C VAL A 22 -1.24 -16.65 1.61
N PHE A 23 -1.55 -16.02 0.50
CA PHE A 23 -1.45 -14.57 0.38
C PHE A 23 -2.61 -13.87 1.11
N PRO A 24 -2.38 -13.02 2.13
CA PRO A 24 -3.43 -12.35 2.89
C PRO A 24 -3.98 -11.12 2.14
N LEU A 25 -4.72 -11.38 1.05
CA LEU A 25 -5.17 -10.36 0.08
C LEU A 25 -5.84 -9.13 0.73
N LEU A 26 -6.81 -9.36 1.62
CA LEU A 26 -7.59 -8.28 2.23
C LEU A 26 -6.73 -7.40 3.14
N GLU A 27 -5.84 -8.00 3.92
CA GLU A 27 -4.97 -7.29 4.84
C GLU A 27 -3.96 -6.43 4.08
N VAL A 28 -3.29 -7.01 3.08
CA VAL A 28 -2.37 -6.26 2.21
C VAL A 28 -3.11 -5.12 1.50
N PHE A 29 -4.32 -5.36 1.00
CA PHE A 29 -5.15 -4.32 0.39
C PHE A 29 -5.43 -3.16 1.35
N GLN A 30 -5.82 -3.45 2.59
CA GLN A 30 -6.12 -2.43 3.59
C GLN A 30 -4.88 -1.62 3.99
N ILE A 31 -3.72 -2.27 4.09
CA ILE A 31 -2.43 -1.62 4.35
C ILE A 31 -2.07 -0.66 3.21
N VAL A 32 -2.19 -1.10 1.94
CA VAL A 32 -1.86 -0.29 0.76
C VAL A 32 -2.87 0.85 0.54
N ASP A 33 -4.17 0.63 0.83
CA ASP A 33 -5.20 1.70 0.84
C ASP A 33 -4.86 2.79 1.87
N GLY A 34 -4.18 2.42 2.96
CA GLY A 34 -3.57 3.32 3.94
C GLY A 34 -4.56 4.05 4.85
N ARG A 35 -5.83 3.63 4.86
CA ARG A 35 -6.76 3.94 5.96
C ARG A 35 -6.47 3.10 7.21
N THR A 36 -5.76 1.99 7.05
CA THR A 36 -5.15 1.24 8.14
C THR A 36 -3.75 1.79 8.39
N VAL A 37 -3.51 2.32 9.59
CA VAL A 37 -2.21 2.86 9.98
C VAL A 37 -1.31 1.72 10.48
N VAL A 38 -0.22 1.45 9.75
CA VAL A 38 0.82 0.50 10.18
C VAL A 38 2.01 1.31 10.69
N GLY A 39 2.34 1.19 11.98
CA GLY A 39 3.40 1.99 12.61
C GLY A 39 4.78 1.85 11.95
N ALA A 40 5.07 0.70 11.33
CA ALA A 40 6.30 0.45 10.58
C ALA A 40 6.37 1.20 9.23
N HIS A 41 5.27 1.78 8.74
CA HIS A 41 5.26 2.64 7.55
C HIS A 41 5.52 4.12 7.88
N GLY A 42 5.92 4.42 9.12
CA GLY A 42 6.23 5.77 9.57
C GLY A 42 5.01 6.58 9.99
N VAL A 43 5.24 7.81 10.44
CA VAL A 43 4.18 8.74 10.88
C VAL A 43 3.88 9.77 9.79
N ARG A 44 2.67 10.32 9.83
CA ARG A 44 2.35 11.56 9.13
C ARG A 44 3.15 12.71 9.77
N ASN A 45 4.09 13.28 9.05
CA ASN A 45 4.82 14.48 9.45
C ASN A 45 4.23 15.72 8.73
N THR A 46 4.88 16.87 8.89
CA THR A 46 4.45 18.16 8.30
C THR A 46 4.58 18.20 6.78
N GLU A 47 5.35 17.30 6.18
CA GLU A 47 5.62 17.22 4.73
C GLU A 47 4.85 16.08 4.04
N GLY A 48 4.29 15.13 4.79
CA GLY A 48 3.52 14.01 4.26
C GLY A 48 3.63 12.74 5.11
N TRP A 49 3.35 11.59 4.50
CA TRP A 49 3.68 10.29 5.08
C TRP A 49 5.10 9.91 4.69
N GLU A 50 5.88 9.35 5.62
CA GLU A 50 7.27 8.93 5.37
C GLU A 50 7.37 7.81 4.32
N MET A 51 6.44 6.84 4.35
CA MET A 51 6.20 5.92 3.24
C MET A 51 4.93 6.31 2.47
N PRO A 52 4.88 6.13 1.15
CA PRO A 52 3.75 6.55 0.36
C PRO A 52 2.49 5.76 0.71
N VAL A 53 1.46 6.48 1.20
CA VAL A 53 0.10 5.96 1.25
C VAL A 53 -0.46 5.98 -0.17
N TRP A 54 -0.49 4.82 -0.82
CA TRP A 54 -0.88 4.68 -2.23
C TRP A 54 -2.31 5.15 -2.48
N GLY A 55 -3.23 4.93 -1.53
CA GLY A 55 -4.59 5.50 -1.61
C GLY A 55 -4.61 7.03 -1.73
N ALA A 56 -3.73 7.74 -1.03
CA ALA A 56 -3.63 9.20 -1.12
C ALA A 56 -3.01 9.66 -2.44
N ARG A 57 -1.95 8.97 -2.90
CA ARG A 57 -1.31 9.27 -4.19
C ARG A 57 -2.23 9.02 -5.37
N TYR A 58 -2.99 7.93 -5.35
CA TYR A 58 -3.96 7.64 -6.40
C TYR A 58 -5.13 8.63 -6.39
N ARG A 59 -5.58 9.09 -5.21
CA ARG A 59 -6.57 10.19 -5.15
C ARG A 59 -6.06 11.46 -5.83
N GLU A 60 -4.81 11.85 -5.59
CA GLU A 60 -4.21 13.03 -6.24
C GLU A 60 -4.04 12.84 -7.76
N GLN A 61 -3.53 11.69 -8.19
CA GLN A 61 -3.34 11.37 -9.62
C GLN A 61 -4.66 11.24 -10.39
N ILE A 62 -5.67 10.60 -9.79
CA ILE A 62 -6.99 10.46 -10.42
C ILE A 62 -7.74 11.78 -10.33
N GLY A 63 -7.64 12.51 -9.22
CA GLY A 63 -8.25 13.83 -9.02
C GLY A 63 -7.74 14.88 -10.00
N SER A 64 -6.43 14.90 -10.26
CA SER A 64 -5.84 15.78 -11.28
C SER A 64 -6.27 15.45 -12.71
N LYS A 65 -6.66 14.21 -13.00
CA LYS A 65 -7.09 13.76 -14.34
C LYS A 65 -8.61 13.84 -14.56
N TYR A 66 -9.42 13.63 -13.53
CA TYR A 66 -10.88 13.48 -13.62
C TYR A 66 -11.67 14.44 -12.69
N GLY A 67 -11.00 15.37 -12.01
CA GLY A 67 -11.56 16.23 -10.96
C GLY A 67 -11.67 15.49 -9.62
N ASP A 68 -11.96 16.20 -8.51
CA ASP A 68 -12.10 15.62 -7.15
C ASP A 68 -13.12 14.46 -7.06
N TYR A 69 -13.98 14.31 -8.07
CA TYR A 69 -14.88 13.18 -8.27
C TYR A 69 -14.20 11.94 -8.89
N GLY A 70 -12.88 11.90 -8.95
CA GLY A 70 -12.08 10.71 -9.20
C GLY A 70 -12.47 9.59 -8.24
N SER A 71 -13.48 8.82 -8.64
CA SER A 71 -14.30 8.04 -7.73
C SER A 71 -13.48 7.17 -6.79
N GLU A 72 -13.88 7.08 -5.52
CA GLU A 72 -13.32 6.15 -4.53
C GLU A 72 -13.20 4.72 -5.08
N SER A 73 -14.12 4.31 -5.96
CA SER A 73 -14.05 3.06 -6.72
C SER A 73 -12.81 2.95 -7.63
N ALA A 74 -12.43 4.02 -8.34
CA ALA A 74 -11.25 4.02 -9.20
C ALA A 74 -9.95 3.93 -8.39
N VAL A 75 -9.88 4.62 -7.25
CA VAL A 75 -8.74 4.51 -6.32
C VAL A 75 -8.63 3.08 -5.79
N ARG A 76 -9.72 2.51 -5.29
CA ARG A 76 -9.75 1.12 -4.79
C ARG A 76 -9.43 0.10 -5.89
N ALA A 77 -9.90 0.31 -7.11
CA ALA A 77 -9.55 -0.56 -8.24
C ALA A 77 -8.05 -0.53 -8.52
N ARG A 78 -7.43 0.65 -8.48
CA ARG A 78 -5.98 0.79 -8.69
C ARG A 78 -5.17 0.16 -7.56
N VAL A 79 -5.60 0.30 -6.30
CA VAL A 79 -5.00 -0.41 -5.16
C VAL A 79 -5.12 -1.92 -5.34
N LEU A 80 -6.28 -2.41 -5.75
CA LEU A 80 -6.51 -3.84 -5.96
C LEU A 80 -5.61 -4.42 -7.07
N GLU A 81 -5.43 -3.70 -8.17
CA GLU A 81 -4.50 -4.09 -9.23
C GLU A 81 -3.06 -4.21 -8.72
N LEU A 82 -2.59 -3.24 -7.92
CA LEU A 82 -1.27 -3.31 -7.29
C LEU A 82 -1.14 -4.51 -6.36
N VAL A 83 -2.17 -4.79 -5.56
CA VAL A 83 -2.18 -5.93 -4.63
C VAL A 83 -2.17 -7.25 -5.39
N TYR A 84 -2.90 -7.36 -6.51
CA TYR A 84 -2.85 -8.53 -7.38
C TYR A 84 -1.49 -8.71 -8.04
N TYR A 85 -0.82 -7.63 -8.42
CA TYR A 85 0.55 -7.72 -8.89
C TYR A 85 1.47 -8.29 -7.80
N ILE A 86 1.38 -7.78 -6.56
CA ILE A 86 2.15 -8.32 -5.43
C ILE A 86 1.84 -9.79 -5.20
N GLN A 87 0.56 -10.20 -5.27
CA GLN A 87 0.16 -11.60 -5.18
C GLN A 87 0.77 -12.46 -6.30
N SER A 88 0.88 -11.92 -7.52
CA SER A 88 1.39 -12.66 -8.69
C SER A 88 2.89 -12.92 -8.65
N ILE A 89 3.65 -12.10 -7.91
CA ILE A 89 5.11 -12.22 -7.80
C ILE A 89 5.54 -13.05 -6.58
N GLN A 90 4.60 -13.65 -5.85
CA GLN A 90 4.92 -14.49 -4.70
C GLN A 90 5.71 -15.72 -5.15
N GLN A 91 6.84 -15.96 -4.50
CA GLN A 91 7.68 -17.13 -4.69
C GLN A 91 7.35 -18.14 -3.59
N GLN A 92 7.20 -19.42 -3.94
CA GLN A 92 6.98 -20.50 -2.97
C GLN A 92 8.26 -20.87 -2.24
#